data_AF-A0AAJ2DRD9-F1
#
_entry.id   AF-A0AAJ2DRD9-F1
#
_cell.length_a   1.000
_cell.length_b   1.000
_cell.length_c   1.000
_cell.angle_alpha   90.00
_cell.angle_beta   90.00
_cell.angle_gamma   90.00
#
_symmetry.space_group_name_H-M   'P 1'
#
loop_
_entity.id
_entity.type
_entity.pdbx_description
1 polymer ?
#
loop_
_entity_poly.entity_id
_entity_poly.type
_entity_poly.pdbx_seq_one_letter_code
_entity_poly.pdbx_strand_id
1 'polypeptide(L)'
;MIGTITCLCCGEKIPAKQNELGTLDVSCNWCDMPVYAKPGSAAHKQLMARVQRFAEPAPDATNPVHPPPVEAKPAARAVRGVFDVFTGA
;
A
#
# COMPACT_ATOMS: atom_id res chain seq x y z
N MET A 1 3.45 7.27 -7.60
CA MET A 1 2.45 8.05 -8.38
C MET A 1 1.11 7.38 -8.17
N ILE A 2 0.08 8.11 -7.77
CA ILE A 2 -1.20 7.51 -7.33
C ILE A 2 -2.29 7.55 -8.41
N GLY A 3 -2.18 8.43 -9.39
CA GLY A 3 -3.27 8.69 -10.30
C GLY A 3 -3.02 9.86 -11.26
N THR A 4 -4.08 10.26 -11.94
CA THR A 4 -4.17 11.53 -12.66
C THR A 4 -5.31 12.37 -12.11
N ILE A 5 -5.21 13.67 -12.29
CA ILE A 5 -6.25 14.63 -11.94
C ILE A 5 -6.31 15.70 -13.02
N THR A 6 -7.48 16.29 -13.23
CA THR A 6 -7.64 17.42 -14.14
C THR A 6 -7.15 18.70 -13.46
N CYS A 7 -6.26 19.43 -14.13
CA CYS A 7 -5.80 20.73 -13.68
C CYS A 7 -6.97 21.73 -13.58
N LEU A 8 -7.07 22.45 -12.47
CA LEU A 8 -8.14 23.43 -12.25
C LEU A 8 -7.94 24.74 -13.02
N CYS A 9 -6.73 25.00 -13.50
CA CYS A 9 -6.40 26.20 -14.26
C CYS A 9 -6.56 25.97 -15.76
N CYS A 10 -5.86 24.97 -16.32
CA CYS A 10 -5.83 24.73 -17.76
C CYS A 10 -6.68 23.53 -18.25
N GLY A 11 -7.25 22.72 -17.35
CA GLY A 11 -8.07 21.56 -17.74
C GLY A 11 -7.30 20.33 -18.22
N GLU A 12 -5.97 20.39 -18.29
CA GLU A 12 -5.15 19.25 -18.71
C GLU A 12 -5.05 18.15 -17.65
N LYS A 13 -4.84 16.90 -18.09
CA LYS A 13 -4.62 15.78 -17.17
C LYS A 13 -3.18 15.81 -16.64
N ILE A 14 -3.04 15.94 -15.33
CA ILE A 14 -1.75 16.03 -14.64
C ILE A 14 -1.54 14.84 -13.69
N PRO A 15 -0.29 14.40 -13.52
CA PRO A 15 0.03 13.29 -12.63
C PRO A 15 -0.16 13.70 -11.16
N ALA A 16 -0.91 12.89 -10.40
CA ALA A 16 -1.01 13.04 -8.96
C ALA A 16 0.04 12.15 -8.28
N LYS A 17 0.92 12.78 -7.49
CA LYS A 17 1.96 12.10 -6.71
C LYS A 17 1.62 12.19 -5.23
N GLN A 18 1.91 11.13 -4.49
CA GLN A 18 1.80 11.12 -3.04
C GLN A 18 3.14 10.69 -2.46
N ASN A 19 3.66 11.46 -1.51
CA ASN A 19 4.90 11.15 -0.81
C ASN A 19 4.64 10.17 0.34
N GLU A 20 5.71 9.61 0.91
CA GLU A 20 5.65 8.66 2.04
C GLU A 20 4.89 9.21 3.27
N LEU A 21 4.97 10.53 3.48
CA LEU A 21 4.24 11.23 4.55
C LEU A 21 2.73 11.44 4.23
N GLY A 22 2.24 10.92 3.11
CA GLY A 22 0.86 11.04 2.68
C GLY A 22 0.51 12.38 2.02
N THR A 23 1.48 13.29 1.86
CA THR A 23 1.22 14.57 1.21
C THR A 23 1.03 14.44 -0.29
N LEU A 24 0.02 15.13 -0.82
CA LEU A 24 -0.34 15.12 -2.22
C LEU A 24 0.35 16.26 -2.96
N ASP A 25 1.07 15.91 -4.02
CA ASP A 25 1.70 16.83 -4.97
C ASP A 25 1.01 16.69 -6.33
N VAL A 26 0.42 17.79 -6.77
CA VAL A 26 -0.29 17.92 -8.04
C VAL A 26 0.23 19.20 -8.70
N SER A 27 1.40 19.09 -9.32
CA SER A 27 2.04 20.18 -10.04
C SER A 27 1.73 20.07 -11.53
N CYS A 28 1.15 21.11 -12.11
CA CYS A 28 0.86 21.15 -13.54
C CYS A 28 2.05 21.70 -14.33
N ASN A 29 2.62 20.90 -15.22
CA ASN A 29 3.73 21.30 -16.10
C ASN A 29 3.33 22.27 -17.23
N TRP A 30 2.03 22.47 -17.47
CA TRP A 30 1.55 23.31 -18.59
C TRP A 30 1.32 24.76 -18.19
N CYS A 31 0.74 24.96 -17.01
CA CYS A 31 0.42 26.29 -16.48
C CYS A 31 1.26 26.65 -15.25
N ASP A 32 2.30 25.85 -14.94
CA ASP A 32 3.20 26.02 -13.80
C ASP A 32 2.49 26.29 -12.47
N MET A 33 1.35 25.62 -12.26
CA MET A 33 0.58 25.76 -11.03
C MET A 33 0.99 24.65 -10.05
N PRO A 34 1.75 24.97 -8.99
CA PRO A 34 2.04 24.01 -7.94
C PRO A 34 0.84 23.90 -7.00
N VAL A 35 0.32 22.69 -6.84
CA VAL A 35 -0.70 22.41 -5.82
C VAL A 35 -0.18 21.34 -4.88
N TYR A 36 0.03 21.72 -3.62
CA TYR A 36 0.51 20.85 -2.58
C TYR A 36 -0.49 20.83 -1.42
N ALA A 37 -0.90 19.63 -0.99
CA ALA A 37 -1.93 19.50 0.03
C ALA A 37 -1.57 18.46 1.08
N LYS A 38 -1.24 18.94 2.29
CA LYS A 38 -0.91 18.13 3.48
C LYS A 38 -2.06 17.21 3.87
N PRO A 39 -1.77 15.99 4.36
CA PRO A 39 -2.79 15.07 4.84
C PRO A 39 -3.64 15.74 5.94
N GLY A 40 -4.95 15.46 5.92
CA GLY A 40 -5.91 16.03 6.87
C GLY A 40 -6.47 17.42 6.52
N SER A 41 -5.83 18.16 5.59
CA SER A 41 -6.35 19.44 5.13
C SER A 41 -7.63 19.29 4.28
N ALA A 42 -8.48 20.32 4.26
CA ALA A 42 -9.66 20.34 3.40
C ALA A 42 -9.29 20.24 1.91
N ALA A 43 -8.20 20.90 1.50
CA ALA A 43 -7.66 20.82 0.15
C ALA A 43 -7.27 19.37 -0.21
N HIS A 44 -6.62 18.65 0.71
CA HIS A 44 -6.23 17.26 0.49
C HIS A 44 -7.45 16.36 0.26
N LYS A 45 -8.51 16.51 1.07
CA LYS A 45 -9.76 15.76 0.89
C LYS A 45 -10.41 16.03 -0.46
N GLN A 46 -10.50 17.31 -0.85
CA GLN A 46 -11.11 17.73 -2.11
C GLN A 46 -10.30 17.26 -3.33
N LEU A 47 -8.97 17.34 -3.26
CA LEU A 47 -8.10 16.88 -4.34
C LEU A 47 -8.13 15.35 -4.45
N MET A 48 -8.05 14.62 -3.33
CA MET A 48 -8.17 13.16 -3.33
C MET A 48 -9.49 12.65 -3.90
N ALA A 49 -10.60 13.38 -3.69
CA ALA A 49 -11.89 13.04 -4.29
C ALA A 49 -11.92 13.20 -5.82
N ARG A 50 -11.02 14.00 -6.38
CA ARG A 50 -10.92 14.27 -7.82
C ARG A 50 -9.81 13.48 -8.52
N VAL A 51 -8.87 12.91 -7.77
CA VAL A 51 -7.82 12.06 -8.33
C VAL A 51 -8.46 10.77 -8.87
N GLN A 52 -8.36 10.58 -10.17
CA GLN A 52 -8.57 9.27 -10.80
C GLN A 52 -7.33 8.43 -10.50
N ARG A 53 -7.44 7.59 -9.47
CA ARG A 53 -6.38 6.64 -9.15
C ARG A 53 -6.23 5.68 -10.32
N PHE A 54 -5.00 5.44 -10.73
CA PHE A 54 -4.75 4.30 -11.59
C PHE A 54 -5.17 3.08 -10.78
N ALA A 55 -6.08 2.29 -11.32
CA ALA A 55 -6.33 0.97 -10.75
C ALA A 55 -4.96 0.29 -10.65
N GLU A 56 -4.62 -0.18 -9.45
CA GLU A 56 -3.54 -1.14 -9.27
C GLU A 56 -3.65 -2.16 -10.41
N PRO A 57 -2.57 -2.47 -11.15
CA PRO A 57 -2.64 -3.56 -12.10
C PRO A 57 -3.17 -4.76 -11.32
N ALA A 58 -4.27 -5.35 -11.81
CA ALA A 58 -4.74 -6.62 -11.30
C ALA A 58 -3.51 -7.54 -11.23
N PRO A 59 -3.27 -8.24 -10.10
CA PRO A 59 -2.12 -9.11 -9.98
C PRO A 59 -2.11 -10.04 -11.19
N ASP A 60 -0.97 -10.05 -11.87
CA ASP A 60 -0.69 -10.81 -13.08
C ASP A 60 -1.25 -12.24 -12.96
N ALA A 61 -2.36 -12.52 -13.65
CA ALA A 61 -2.98 -13.86 -13.70
C ALA A 61 -2.22 -14.81 -14.64
N THR A 62 -0.91 -14.61 -14.82
CA THR A 62 -0.09 -15.33 -15.81
C THR A 62 1.14 -16.00 -15.22
N ASN A 63 1.34 -15.98 -13.90
CA ASN A 63 2.26 -16.92 -13.26
C ASN A 63 1.46 -18.07 -12.63
N PRO A 64 1.52 -19.30 -13.16
CA PRO A 64 1.14 -20.47 -12.38
C PRO A 64 2.12 -20.54 -11.20
N VAL A 65 1.67 -20.02 -10.06
CA VAL A 65 2.33 -20.18 -8.77
C VAL A 65 2.36 -21.68 -8.51
N HIS A 66 3.50 -22.31 -8.79
CA HIS A 66 3.82 -23.60 -8.19
C HIS A 66 3.69 -23.39 -6.67
N PRO A 67 2.77 -24.08 -5.99
CA PRO A 67 2.72 -23.98 -4.54
C PRO A 67 4.05 -24.51 -4.00
N PRO A 68 4.74 -23.78 -3.10
CA PRO A 68 5.87 -24.38 -2.40
C PRO A 68 5.37 -25.63 -1.66
N PRO A 69 6.13 -26.73 -1.63
CA PRO A 69 5.74 -27.92 -0.90
C PRO A 69 5.51 -27.52 0.56
N VAL A 70 4.32 -27.83 1.08
CA VAL A 70 4.00 -27.64 2.49
C VAL A 70 4.87 -28.60 3.28
N GLU A 71 5.96 -28.11 3.85
CA GLU A 71 6.70 -28.84 4.87
C GLU A 71 5.76 -29.06 6.05
N ALA A 72 5.35 -30.31 6.23
CA ALA A 72 4.56 -30.73 7.37
C ALA A 72 5.35 -30.42 8.65
N LYS A 73 4.89 -29.43 9.42
CA LYS A 73 5.34 -29.23 10.80
C LYS A 73 5.21 -30.57 11.53
N PRO A 74 6.29 -31.20 12.01
CA PRO A 74 6.17 -32.39 12.82
C PRO A 74 5.44 -32.01 14.12
N ALA A 75 4.47 -32.85 14.47
CA ALA A 75 3.63 -32.73 15.65
C ALA A 75 4.47 -32.44 16.90
N ALA A 76 3.99 -31.51 17.72
CA ALA A 76 4.52 -31.21 19.03
C ALA A 76 4.59 -32.49 19.87
N ARG A 77 5.78 -33.09 19.94
CA ARG A 77 6.05 -34.22 20.81
C ARG A 77 6.15 -33.63 22.21
N ALA A 78 5.13 -33.88 23.03
CA ALA A 78 5.11 -33.50 24.44
C ALA A 78 6.38 -34.01 25.12
N VAL A 79 7.26 -33.07 25.51
CA VAL A 79 8.43 -33.38 26.31
C VAL A 79 7.92 -33.52 27.75
N ARG A 80 7.82 -34.75 28.25
CA ARG A 80 7.73 -34.99 29.69
C ARG A 80 9.05 -34.51 30.29
N GLY A 81 8.99 -33.46 31.09
CA GLY A 81 10.16 -32.81 31.67
C GLY A 81 10.88 -33.72 32.67
N VAL A 82 12.19 -33.54 32.76
CA VAL A 82 13.11 -34.15 33.73
C VAL A 82 12.72 -33.88 35.20
N PHE A 83 11.76 -32.99 35.46
CA PHE A 83 11.25 -32.69 36.79
C PHE A 83 10.42 -33.83 37.42
N ASP A 84 9.90 -34.78 36.62
CA ASP A 84 9.14 -35.95 37.11
C ASP A 84 10.02 -37.10 37.65
N VAL A 85 11.35 -37.02 37.54
CA VAL A 85 12.25 -38.11 37.99
C VAL A 85 12.84 -37.87 39.39
N PHE A 86 12.80 -36.65 39.92
CA PHE A 86 13.45 -36.31 41.21
C PHE A 86 12.50 -36.07 42.40
N THR A 87 11.18 -35.99 42.19
CA THR A 87 10.20 -35.99 43.29
C THR A 87 9.65 -37.40 43.48
N GLY A 88 10.48 -38.25 44.10
CA GLY A 88 10.11 -39.61 44.48
C GLY A 88 8.92 -39.63 45.44
N ALA A 89 7.93 -40.47 45.09
CA ALA A 89 7.16 -41.21 46.08
C ALA A 89 7.97 -42.41 46.55
#